data_AF-A0A7Y2X783-F1
#
_entry.id   AF-A0A7Y2X783-F1
#
_cell.length_a   1.000
_cell.length_b   1.000
_cell.length_c   1.000
_cell.angle_alpha   90.00
_cell.angle_beta   90.00
_cell.angle_gamma   90.00
#
_symmetry.space_group_name_H-M   'P 1'
#
loop_
_entity.id
_entity.type
_entity.pdbx_description
1 polymer ?
#
loop_
_entity_poly.entity_id
_entity_poly.type
_entity_poly.pdbx_seq_one_letter_code
_entity_poly.pdbx_strand_id
1 'polypeptide(L)'
;MIRYRNVEHAEACTLPGEISVTPNADYIGRKVVSKTNFKQWMIEQIDNIDYDNYKNATYSTPMHEAPLMDVWSIMHQWQETR
;
A
#
# COMPACT_ATOMS: atom_id res chain seq x y z
N MET A 1 -14.41 5.74 -2.99
CA MET A 1 -13.77 6.16 -1.72
C MET A 1 -12.44 5.45 -1.62
N ILE A 2 -11.36 6.20 -1.42
CA ILE A 2 -10.01 5.67 -1.23
C ILE A 2 -9.72 5.67 0.28
N ARG A 3 -9.10 4.60 0.78
CA ARG A 3 -8.82 4.41 2.21
C ARG A 3 -7.31 4.39 2.43
N TYR A 4 -6.86 5.05 3.48
CA TYR A 4 -5.46 5.25 3.81
C TYR A 4 -5.21 4.85 5.27
N ARG A 5 -4.06 4.22 5.50
CA ARG A 5 -3.62 3.84 6.86
C ARG A 5 -3.19 5.05 7.67
N ASN A 6 -2.57 6.03 7.02
CA ASN A 6 -2.11 7.29 7.60
C ASN A 6 -2.85 8.45 6.94
N VAL A 7 -3.22 9.48 7.71
CA VAL A 7 -3.91 10.68 7.18
C VAL A 7 -3.00 11.44 6.21
N GLU A 8 -1.70 11.52 6.51
CA GLU A 8 -0.68 12.14 5.65
C GLU A 8 -0.67 11.56 4.22
N HIS A 9 -0.94 10.26 4.05
CA HIS A 9 -1.03 9.65 2.72
C HIS A 9 -2.29 10.09 1.97
N ALA A 10 -3.38 10.40 2.67
CA ALA A 10 -4.59 10.94 2.06
C ALA A 10 -4.37 12.39 1.59
N GLU A 11 -3.58 13.16 2.35
CA GLU A 11 -3.19 14.55 2.05
C GLU A 11 -2.21 14.61 0.88
N ALA A 12 -1.22 13.72 0.82
CA ALA A 12 -0.27 13.62 -0.28
C ALA A 12 -0.90 13.18 -1.61
N CYS A 13 -2.11 12.60 -1.58
CA CYS A 13 -2.80 12.16 -2.79
C CYS A 13 -3.29 13.35 -3.61
N THR A 14 -2.78 13.49 -4.84
CA THR A 14 -3.09 14.61 -5.76
C THR A 14 -4.52 14.60 -6.30
N LEU A 15 -5.26 13.50 -6.15
CA LEU A 15 -6.66 13.42 -6.54
C LEU A 15 -7.52 14.41 -5.76
N PRO A 16 -8.34 15.25 -6.42
CA PRO A 16 -9.25 16.16 -5.72
C PRO A 16 -10.36 15.38 -5.01
N GLY A 17 -10.60 15.71 -3.73
CA GLY A 17 -11.63 15.09 -2.90
C GLY A 17 -11.53 15.50 -1.44
N GLU A 18 -12.63 15.30 -0.70
CA GLU A 18 -12.70 15.60 0.73
C GLU A 18 -12.05 14.47 1.54
N ILE A 19 -11.23 14.86 2.53
CA ILE A 19 -10.60 13.94 3.47
C ILE A 19 -11.41 13.92 4.76
N SER A 20 -11.71 12.72 5.24
CA SER A 20 -12.32 12.48 6.56
C SER A 20 -11.49 11.49 7.36
N VAL A 21 -11.50 11.65 8.68
CA VAL A 21 -10.75 10.80 9.62
C VAL A 21 -11.72 9.95 10.43
N THR A 22 -11.45 8.65 10.55
CA THR A 22 -12.18 7.71 11.40
C THR A 22 -11.20 7.03 12.35
N PRO A 23 -10.96 7.59 13.55
CA PRO A 23 -9.83 7.22 14.42
C PRO A 23 -9.76 5.75 14.84
N ASN A 24 -10.90 5.07 14.93
CA ASN A 24 -11.00 3.69 15.43
C ASN A 24 -11.08 2.64 14.30
N ALA A 25 -10.73 3.00 13.07
CA ALA A 25 -10.72 2.07 11.94
C ALA A 25 -9.28 1.69 11.56
N ASP A 26 -9.08 0.48 11.03
CA ASP A 26 -7.76 0.02 10.54
C ASP A 26 -7.14 0.94 9.48
N TYR A 27 -7.99 1.65 8.75
CA TYR A 27 -7.64 2.70 7.79
C TYR A 27 -8.35 3.98 8.20
N ILE A 28 -7.64 4.83 8.95
CA ILE A 28 -8.20 6.03 9.57
C ILE A 28 -8.50 7.14 8.56
N GLY A 29 -7.72 7.24 7.49
CA GLY A 29 -7.88 8.28 6.46
C GLY A 29 -8.81 7.82 5.35
N ARG A 30 -9.79 8.64 4.96
CA ARG A 30 -10.71 8.34 3.86
C ARG A 30 -10.83 9.55 2.95
N LYS A 31 -10.67 9.33 1.64
CA LYS A 31 -10.87 10.37 0.61
C LYS A 31 -12.05 10.03 -0.29
N VAL A 32 -13.04 10.90 -0.33
CA VAL A 32 -14.18 10.78 -1.25
C VAL A 32 -13.85 11.54 -2.53
N VAL A 33 -13.76 10.81 -3.62
CA VAL A 33 -13.41 11.33 -4.95
C VAL A 33 -14.55 11.04 -5.92
N SER A 34 -14.74 11.92 -6.91
CA SER A 34 -15.72 11.67 -7.97
C SER A 34 -15.24 10.52 -8.87
N LYS A 35 -16.19 9.76 -9.43
CA LYS A 35 -15.86 8.67 -10.36
C LYS A 35 -15.13 9.18 -11.61
N THR A 36 -15.51 10.36 -12.11
CA THR A 36 -14.91 10.96 -13.30
C THR A 36 -13.45 11.33 -13.06
N ASN A 37 -13.16 12.03 -11.95
CA ASN A 37 -11.78 12.43 -11.62
C ASN A 37 -10.91 11.21 -11.35
N PHE A 38 -11.45 10.20 -10.68
CA PHE A 38 -10.74 8.95 -10.44
C PHE A 38 -10.37 8.23 -11.74
N LYS A 39 -11.30 8.15 -12.71
CA LYS A 39 -11.03 7.53 -14.01
C LYS A 39 -9.92 8.25 -14.77
N GLN A 40 -9.99 9.58 -14.86
CA GLN A 40 -8.98 10.37 -15.55
C GLN A 40 -7.60 10.20 -14.91
N TRP A 41 -7.53 10.32 -13.58
CA TRP A 41 -6.29 10.12 -12.84
C TRP A 41 -5.71 8.71 -13.04
N MET A 42 -6.54 7.67 -13.04
CA MET A 42 -6.10 6.29 -13.27
C MET A 42 -5.50 6.08 -14.65
N ILE A 43 -6.06 6.71 -15.70
CA ILE A 43 -5.50 6.67 -17.05
C ILE A 43 -4.09 7.26 -17.04
N GLU A 44 -3.92 8.43 -16.43
CA GLU A 44 -2.60 9.07 -16.29
C GLU A 44 -1.63 8.19 -15.51
N GLN A 45 -2.08 7.51 -14.44
CA GLN A 45 -1.21 6.58 -13.72
C GLN A 45 -0.79 5.40 -14.59
N ILE A 46 -1.70 4.86 -15.42
CA ILE A 46 -1.41 3.73 -16.33
C ILE A 46 -0.43 4.15 -17.42
N ASP A 47 -0.62 5.33 -18.01
CA ASP A 47 0.24 5.81 -19.09
C ASP A 47 1.66 6.15 -18.61
N ASN A 48 1.77 6.57 -17.34
CA ASN A 48 3.05 6.97 -16.73
C ASN A 48 3.57 5.95 -15.72
N ILE A 49 3.02 4.73 -15.68
CA ILE A 49 3.50 3.69 -14.76
C ILE A 49 4.90 3.25 -15.18
N ASP A 50 5.91 3.90 -14.62
CA ASP A 50 7.31 3.51 -14.77
C ASP A 50 7.63 2.45 -13.70
N TYR A 51 7.13 1.24 -13.93
CA TYR A 51 7.28 0.13 -13.00
C TYR A 51 7.69 -1.15 -13.69
N ASP A 52 8.98 -1.47 -13.58
CA ASP A 52 9.47 -2.83 -13.76
C ASP A 52 8.96 -3.65 -12.58
N ASN A 53 7.78 -4.26 -12.72
CA ASN A 53 7.14 -5.23 -11.81
C ASN A 53 7.93 -5.49 -10.50
N TYR A 54 7.35 -5.22 -9.32
CA TYR A 54 7.93 -5.48 -7.99
C TYR A 54 8.63 -6.84 -7.86
N LYS A 55 8.12 -7.88 -8.54
CA LYS A 55 8.71 -9.23 -8.57
C LYS A 55 10.02 -9.31 -9.36
N ASN A 56 10.35 -8.31 -10.16
CA ASN A 56 11.64 -8.13 -10.81
C ASN A 56 12.62 -7.34 -9.90
N ALA A 57 12.11 -6.46 -9.03
CA ALA A 57 12.93 -5.75 -8.04
C ALA A 57 13.45 -6.67 -6.92
N THR A 58 12.91 -7.87 -6.75
CA THR A 58 13.51 -8.85 -5.84
C THR A 58 14.92 -9.22 -6.31
N TYR A 59 15.18 -9.33 -7.62
CA TYR A 59 16.50 -9.68 -8.15
C TYR A 59 17.60 -8.64 -7.85
N SER A 60 17.24 -7.40 -7.52
CA SER A 60 18.23 -6.33 -7.28
C SER A 60 18.75 -6.26 -5.85
N THR A 61 18.18 -7.04 -4.91
CA THR A 61 18.65 -7.09 -3.52
C THR A 61 19.03 -8.51 -3.13
N PRO A 62 20.19 -8.78 -2.50
CA PRO A 62 20.63 -10.16 -2.15
C PRO A 62 19.63 -10.96 -1.31
N MET A 63 18.66 -10.26 -0.70
CA MET A 63 17.62 -10.82 0.14
C MET A 63 16.64 -11.74 -0.61
N HIS A 64 16.56 -11.67 -1.95
CA HIS A 64 15.79 -12.65 -2.74
C HIS A 64 16.44 -14.04 -2.77
N GLU A 65 17.75 -14.13 -2.52
CA GLU A 65 18.48 -15.39 -2.46
C GLU A 65 18.44 -16.02 -1.06
N ALA A 66 18.02 -15.25 -0.04
CA ALA A 66 17.97 -15.69 1.34
C ALA A 66 16.56 -16.22 1.68
N PRO A 67 16.32 -17.55 1.68
CA PRO A 67 15.07 -18.09 2.17
C PRO A 67 14.94 -17.78 3.67
N LEU A 68 14.05 -16.85 4.03
CA LEU A 68 13.82 -16.43 5.42
C LEU A 68 13.09 -17.49 6.26
N MET A 69 13.11 -18.76 5.85
CA MET A 69 12.36 -19.86 6.45
C MET A 69 12.62 -20.01 7.96
N ASP A 70 13.82 -19.68 8.42
CA ASP A 70 14.17 -19.69 9.84
C ASP A 70 13.39 -18.62 10.63
N VAL A 71 13.18 -17.44 10.05
CA VAL A 71 12.36 -16.37 10.67
C VAL A 71 10.92 -16.84 10.83
N TRP A 72 10.34 -17.45 9.80
CA TRP A 72 8.99 -18.00 9.83
C TRP A 72 8.87 -19.12 10.87
N SER A 73 9.88 -19.99 10.95
CA SER A 73 9.95 -21.08 11.93
C SER A 73 10.01 -20.55 13.37
N ILE A 74 10.81 -19.52 13.63
CA ILE A 74 10.91 -18.87 14.95
C ILE A 74 9.59 -18.20 15.33
N MET A 75 8.95 -17.49 14.40
CA MET A 75 7.64 -16.85 14.66
C MET A 75 6.56 -17.89 14.99
N HIS A 76 6.56 -19.02 14.28
CA HIS A 76 5.64 -20.13 14.54
C HIS A 76 5.86 -20.76 15.91
N GLN A 77 7.12 -21.08 16.26
CA GLN A 77 7.46 -21.62 17.58
C GLN A 77 7.03 -20.68 18.73
N TRP A 78 7.20 -19.37 18.55
CA TRP A 78 6.75 -18.39 19.53
C TRP A 78 5.22 -18.33 19.67
N GLN A 79 4.49 -18.54 18.58
CA GLN A 79 3.04 -18.62 18.60
C GLN A 79 2.54 -19.88 19.33
N GLU A 80 3.19 -21.03 19.16
CA GLU A 80 2.82 -22.29 19.82
C GLU A 80 3.20 -22.35 21.31
N THR A 81 4.14 -21.52 21.74
CA THR A 81 4.59 -21.45 23.15
C THR A 81 3.78 -20.47 24.01
N ARG A 82 2.65 -19.97 23.49
CA ARG A 82 1.67 -19.12 24.19
C ARG A 82 0.29 -19.77 24.18
#